data_AF-A0A8S3IHW8-F1
#
_entry.id   AF-A0A8S3IHW8-F1
#
_cell.length_a   1.000
_cell.length_b   1.000
_cell.length_c   1.000
_cell.angle_alpha   90.00
_cell.angle_beta   90.00
_cell.angle_gamma   90.00
#
_symmetry.space_group_name_H-M   'P 1'
#
loop_
_entity.id
_entity.type
_entity.pdbx_description
1 polymer ?
#
loop_
_entity_poly.entity_id
_entity_poly.type
_entity_poly.pdbx_seq_one_letter_code
_entity_poly.pdbx_strand_id
1 'polypeptide(L)'
;SPYAPFDQRWHLRQEYKVHSQRTALAQQLARFILLYGLANLLLSPFIFIWQVLNLFYGYTELVRREPGLLGSRRWSNYGRLYLRHFNELDHSLNQRLNRGYKPAVSYMSSFVNYGVIETAK
;
A
#
# COMPACT_ATOMS: atom_id res chain seq x y z
N SER A 1 10.67 16.15 8.33
CA SER A 1 11.76 16.76 7.53
C SER A 1 11.64 18.28 7.63
N PRO A 2 12.71 19.05 7.39
CA PRO A 2 12.68 20.51 7.46
C PRO A 2 11.66 21.20 6.54
N TYR A 3 11.10 20.47 5.57
CA TYR A 3 10.13 20.96 4.58
C TYR A 3 8.74 20.33 4.71
N ALA A 4 8.51 19.50 5.74
CA ALA A 4 7.20 18.93 5.99
C ALA A 4 6.22 19.97 6.58
N PRO A 5 4.90 19.84 6.33
CA PRO A 5 3.89 20.75 6.88
C PRO A 5 3.88 20.83 8.42
N PHE A 6 4.25 19.73 9.08
CA PHE A 6 4.28 19.64 10.54
C PHE A 6 5.67 19.98 11.10
N ASP A 7 5.69 20.90 12.06
CA ASP A 7 6.81 21.17 12.94
C ASP A 7 6.78 20.23 14.15
N GLN A 8 7.95 19.72 14.54
CA GLN A 8 8.13 18.83 15.70
C GLN A 8 7.09 17.68 15.82
N ARG A 9 6.59 17.16 14.68
CA ARG A 9 5.63 16.04 14.52
C ARG A 9 4.19 16.28 15.00
N TRP A 10 3.92 17.30 15.81
CA TRP A 10 2.61 17.52 16.44
C TRP A 10 1.96 18.86 16.09
N HIS A 11 2.75 19.85 15.65
CA HIS A 11 2.24 21.20 15.39
C HIS A 11 2.25 21.48 13.89
N LEU A 12 1.11 21.89 13.32
CA LEU A 12 1.08 22.40 11.95
C LEU A 12 1.71 23.80 11.92
N ARG A 13 2.61 24.06 10.96
CA ARG A 13 3.20 25.40 10.77
C ARG A 13 2.12 26.45 10.56
N GLN A 14 2.31 27.63 11.15
CA GLN A 14 1.29 28.70 11.14
C GLN A 14 0.94 29.17 9.72
N GLU A 15 1.91 29.12 8.80
CA GLU A 15 1.74 29.46 7.38
C GLU A 15 0.58 28.69 6.72
N TYR A 16 0.40 27.41 7.07
CA TYR A 16 -0.67 26.56 6.50
C TYR A 16 -2.07 26.91 7.02
N LYS A 17 -2.18 27.74 8.06
CA LYS A 17 -3.47 28.22 8.57
C LYS A 17 -3.92 29.52 7.88
N VAL A 18 -3.00 30.22 7.21
CA VAL A 18 -3.28 31.52 6.58
C VAL A 18 -3.73 31.32 5.13
N HIS A 19 -4.99 31.66 4.84
CA HIS A 19 -5.57 31.42 3.50
C HIS A 19 -4.86 32.17 2.37
N SER A 20 -4.33 33.37 2.63
CA SER A 20 -3.63 34.18 1.61
C SER A 20 -2.35 33.51 1.08
N GLN A 21 -1.74 32.59 1.84
CA GLN A 21 -0.49 31.92 1.46
C GLN A 21 -0.72 30.60 0.70
N ARG A 22 -1.98 30.20 0.47
CA ARG A 22 -2.33 28.89 -0.12
C ARG A 22 -1.66 28.64 -1.47
N THR A 23 -1.61 29.64 -2.36
CA THR A 23 -1.02 29.50 -3.70
C THR A 23 0.49 29.31 -3.64
N ALA A 24 1.19 30.09 -2.80
CA ALA A 24 2.62 29.97 -2.59
C ALA A 24 3.00 28.59 -1.99
N LEU A 25 2.26 28.15 -0.97
CA LEU A 25 2.45 26.84 -0.33
C LEU A 25 2.16 25.67 -1.29
N ALA A 26 1.13 25.79 -2.14
CA ALA A 26 0.83 24.80 -3.16
C ALA A 26 1.96 24.66 -4.20
N GLN A 27 2.52 25.78 -4.65
CA GLN A 27 3.66 25.77 -5.57
C GLN A 27 4.91 25.15 -4.93
N GLN A 28 5.17 25.45 -3.65
CA GLN A 28 6.26 24.85 -2.91
C GLN A 28 6.10 23.33 -2.79
N LEU A 29 4.89 22.85 -2.43
CA LEU A 29 4.59 21.43 -2.37
C LEU A 29 4.76 20.74 -3.73
N ALA A 30 4.29 21.36 -4.81
CA ALA A 30 4.43 20.83 -6.16
C ALA A 30 5.90 20.65 -6.56
N ARG A 31 6.76 21.63 -6.26
CA ARG A 31 8.22 21.54 -6.50
C ARG A 31 8.84 20.37 -5.73
N PHE A 32 8.44 20.16 -4.48
CA PHE A 32 8.93 19.03 -3.70
C PHE A 32 8.46 17.68 -4.24
N ILE A 33 7.17 17.55 -4.60
CA ILE A 33 6.65 16.32 -5.23
C ILE A 33 7.41 16.03 -6.52
N LEU A 34 7.69 17.04 -7.35
CA LEU A 34 8.49 16.88 -8.56
C LEU A 34 9.91 16.39 -8.23
N LEU A 35 10.60 17.03 -7.29
CA LEU A 35 11.95 16.65 -6.89
C LEU A 35 12.02 15.21 -6.35
N TYR A 36 11.09 14.83 -5.47
CA TYR A 36 10.99 13.45 -4.98
C TYR A 36 10.61 12.47 -6.09
N GLY A 37 9.75 12.88 -7.03
CA GLY A 37 9.42 12.09 -8.21
C GLY A 37 10.64 11.82 -9.09
N LEU A 38 11.45 12.84 -9.36
CA LEU A 38 12.69 12.71 -10.13
C LEU A 38 13.72 11.84 -9.39
N ALA A 39 13.88 12.03 -8.07
CA ALA A 39 14.74 11.18 -7.26
C ALA A 39 14.28 9.71 -7.29
N ASN A 40 12.97 9.44 -7.17
CA ASN A 40 12.43 8.09 -7.30
C ASN A 40 12.64 7.52 -8.70
N LEU A 41 12.52 8.32 -9.75
CA LEU A 41 12.76 7.87 -11.13
C LEU A 41 14.22 7.47 -11.33
N LEU A 42 15.17 8.27 -10.84
CA LEU A 42 16.60 7.97 -10.90
C LEU A 42 16.96 6.71 -10.09
N LEU A 43 16.32 6.51 -8.93
CA LEU A 43 16.52 5.33 -8.08
C LEU A 43 15.72 4.10 -8.51
N SER A 44 14.74 4.26 -9.42
CA SER A 44 13.83 3.21 -9.85
C SER A 44 14.51 1.93 -10.35
N PRO A 45 15.61 1.95 -11.15
CA PRO A 45 16.26 0.71 -11.56
C PRO A 45 16.85 -0.07 -10.38
N PHE A 46 17.44 0.62 -9.40
CA PHE A 46 18.01 -0.02 -8.22
C PHE A 46 16.93 -0.62 -7.32
N ILE A 47 15.87 0.15 -7.06
CA ILE A 47 14.70 -0.33 -6.30
C ILE A 47 14.09 -1.53 -7.01
N PHE A 48 13.94 -1.49 -8.33
CA PHE A 48 13.38 -2.59 -9.11
C PHE A 48 14.22 -3.87 -8.98
N ILE A 49 15.54 -3.79 -9.15
CA ILE A 49 16.44 -4.95 -8.98
C ILE A 49 16.28 -5.53 -7.57
N TRP A 50 16.28 -4.68 -6.55
CA TRP A 50 16.07 -5.12 -5.16
C TRP A 50 14.73 -5.82 -4.97
N GLN A 51 13.64 -5.28 -5.52
CA GLN A 51 12.31 -5.89 -5.44
C GLN A 51 12.26 -7.25 -6.13
N VAL A 52 12.91 -7.39 -7.29
CA VAL A 52 13.02 -8.66 -8.01
C VAL A 52 13.78 -9.69 -7.18
N LEU A 53 14.95 -9.33 -6.63
CA LEU A 53 15.71 -10.22 -5.76
C LEU A 53 14.90 -10.66 -4.54
N ASN A 54 14.24 -9.74 -3.84
CA ASN A 54 13.39 -10.10 -2.69
C ASN A 54 12.24 -11.04 -3.07
N LEU A 55 11.65 -10.83 -4.25
CA LEU A 55 10.59 -11.72 -4.73
C LEU A 55 11.13 -13.12 -5.02
N PHE A 56 12.29 -13.23 -5.69
CA PHE A 56 12.92 -14.52 -5.93
C PHE A 56 13.31 -15.21 -4.62
N TYR A 57 14.02 -14.54 -3.72
CA TYR A 57 14.43 -15.15 -2.45
C TYR A 57 13.26 -15.48 -1.52
N GLY A 58 12.20 -14.67 -1.51
CA GLY A 58 11.06 -14.86 -0.62
C GLY A 58 10.02 -15.88 -1.08
N TYR A 59 9.85 -16.08 -2.40
CA TYR A 59 8.75 -16.89 -2.93
C TYR A 59 9.20 -18.14 -3.70
N THR A 60 10.47 -18.30 -4.09
CA THR A 60 10.90 -19.49 -4.86
C THR A 60 10.70 -20.80 -4.10
N GLU A 61 11.02 -20.84 -2.81
CA GLU A 61 10.80 -22.02 -1.95
C GLU A 61 9.31 -22.28 -1.74
N LEU A 62 8.53 -21.22 -1.47
CA LEU A 62 7.08 -21.31 -1.27
C LEU A 62 6.35 -21.83 -2.51
N VAL A 63 6.73 -21.35 -3.70
CA VAL A 63 6.15 -21.80 -4.97
C VAL A 63 6.50 -23.26 -5.27
N ARG A 64 7.73 -23.67 -4.96
CA ARG A 64 8.16 -25.07 -5.12
C ARG A 64 7.41 -26.01 -4.17
N ARG A 65 7.15 -25.58 -2.93
CA ARG A 65 6.52 -26.39 -1.90
C ARG A 65 5.00 -26.47 -2.07
N GLU A 66 4.33 -25.32 -2.21
CA GLU A 66 2.87 -25.21 -2.26
C GLU A 66 2.45 -24.13 -3.27
N PRO A 67 2.37 -24.46 -4.58
CA PRO A 67 2.04 -23.48 -5.62
C PRO A 67 0.65 -22.86 -5.44
N GLY A 68 -0.27 -23.55 -4.74
CA GLY A 68 -1.61 -23.06 -4.42
C GLY A 68 -1.63 -21.84 -3.48
N LEU A 69 -0.56 -21.59 -2.71
CA LEU A 69 -0.48 -20.42 -1.82
C LEU A 69 -0.46 -19.09 -2.57
N LEU A 70 0.04 -19.06 -3.82
CA LEU A 70 -0.02 -17.85 -4.65
C LEU A 70 -1.46 -17.47 -5.02
N GLY A 71 -2.37 -18.45 -5.09
CA GLY A 71 -3.80 -18.22 -5.30
C GLY A 71 -4.54 -17.75 -4.05
N SER A 72 -3.89 -17.77 -2.89
CA SER A 72 -4.48 -17.26 -1.64
C SER A 72 -4.66 -15.75 -1.72
N ARG A 73 -5.79 -15.26 -1.19
CA ARG A 73 -6.10 -13.84 -1.18
C ARG A 73 -5.55 -13.21 0.08
N ARG A 74 -5.28 -11.91 0.04
CA ARG A 74 -4.92 -11.12 1.23
C ARG A 74 -5.61 -9.76 1.16
N TRP A 75 -5.83 -9.16 2.32
CA TRP A 75 -6.30 -7.77 2.39
C TRP A 75 -5.25 -6.86 1.74
N SER A 76 -5.67 -6.06 0.75
CA SER A 76 -4.79 -5.12 0.07
C SER A 76 -4.40 -3.95 0.99
N ASN A 77 -3.24 -3.32 0.72
CA ASN A 77 -2.83 -2.12 1.46
C ASN A 77 -3.88 -1.00 1.37
N TYR A 78 -4.53 -0.88 0.20
CA TYR A 78 -5.67 0.02 0.02
C TYR A 78 -6.85 -0.36 0.92
N GLY A 79 -7.27 -1.64 0.92
CA GLY A 79 -8.37 -2.10 1.76
C GLY A 79 -8.11 -1.91 3.25
N ARG A 80 -6.86 -2.09 3.70
CA ARG A 80 -6.45 -1.80 5.08
C ARG A 80 -6.65 -0.33 5.46
N LEU A 81 -6.40 0.61 4.55
CA LEU A 81 -6.64 2.04 4.78
C LEU A 81 -8.13 2.39 4.71
N TYR A 82 -8.83 1.85 3.71
CA TYR A 82 -10.26 2.11 3.48
C TYR A 82 -11.15 1.60 4.62
N LEU A 83 -10.83 0.43 5.20
CA LEU A 83 -11.63 -0.22 6.25
C LEU A 83 -11.23 0.17 7.68
N ARG A 84 -10.25 1.07 7.83
CA ARG A 84 -9.72 1.52 9.12
C ARG A 84 -10.59 2.62 9.72
N HIS A 85 -10.94 2.48 10.99
CA HIS A 85 -11.63 3.54 11.72
C HIS A 85 -10.64 4.62 12.21
N PHE A 86 -11.15 5.84 12.46
CA PHE A 86 -10.36 6.87 13.13
C PHE A 86 -9.90 6.40 14.52
N ASN A 87 -8.66 6.72 14.88
CA ASN A 87 -8.01 6.31 16.14
C ASN A 87 -7.94 4.79 16.38
N GLU A 88 -8.08 3.96 15.34
CA GLU A 88 -7.94 2.51 15.46
C GLU A 88 -6.45 2.10 15.45
N LEU A 89 -6.06 1.27 16.42
CA LEU A 89 -4.73 0.68 16.53
C LEU A 89 -4.53 -0.46 15.54
N ASP A 90 -3.29 -0.72 15.12
CA ASP A 90 -3.01 -1.71 14.07
C ASP A 90 -3.41 -3.14 14.46
N HIS A 91 -3.30 -3.52 15.73
CA HIS A 91 -3.71 -4.85 16.21
C HIS A 91 -5.24 -5.02 16.19
N SER A 92 -6.00 -3.97 16.51
CA SER A 92 -7.47 -3.98 16.45
C SER A 92 -7.96 -4.15 15.02
N LEU A 93 -7.35 -3.41 14.08
CA LEU A 93 -7.61 -3.56 12.65
C LEU A 93 -7.29 -4.99 12.19
N ASN A 94 -6.11 -5.51 12.54
CA ASN A 94 -5.71 -6.86 12.17
C ASN A 94 -6.68 -7.92 12.74
N GLN A 95 -7.14 -7.78 13.98
CA GLN A 95 -8.09 -8.70 14.59
C GLN A 95 -9.43 -8.74 13.84
N ARG A 96 -9.95 -7.58 13.43
CA ARG A 96 -11.16 -7.49 12.59
C ARG A 96 -10.95 -8.11 11.21
N LEU A 97 -9.87 -7.75 10.52
CA LEU A 97 -9.55 -8.28 9.19
C LEU A 97 -9.34 -9.81 9.22
N ASN A 98 -8.73 -10.34 10.28
CA ASN A 98 -8.55 -11.78 10.46
C ASN A 98 -9.90 -12.51 10.66
N ARG A 99 -10.81 -11.95 11.47
CA ARG A 99 -12.17 -12.49 11.64
C ARG A 99 -12.95 -12.48 10.34
N GLY A 100 -12.81 -11.43 9.54
CA GLY A 100 -13.46 -11.29 8.23
C GLY A 100 -12.83 -12.09 7.09
N TYR A 101 -11.64 -12.68 7.30
CA TYR A 101 -10.89 -13.32 6.22
C TYR A 101 -11.61 -14.55 5.64
N LYS A 102 -12.01 -15.50 6.51
CA LYS A 102 -12.71 -16.73 6.08
C LYS A 102 -14.00 -16.44 5.29
N PRO A 103 -14.94 -15.62 5.77
CA PRO A 103 -16.16 -15.32 5.01
C PRO A 103 -15.86 -14.56 3.71
N ALA A 104 -14.88 -13.65 3.69
CA ALA A 104 -14.51 -12.94 2.47
C ALA A 104 -13.91 -13.88 1.39
N VAL A 105 -13.08 -14.84 1.79
CA VAL A 105 -12.55 -15.86 0.88
C VAL A 105 -13.69 -16.74 0.35
N SER A 106 -14.60 -17.20 1.23
CA SER A 106 -15.76 -18.00 0.85
C SER A 106 -16.65 -17.27 -0.17
N TYR A 107 -16.92 -15.99 0.06
CA TYR A 107 -17.66 -15.15 -0.88
C TYR A 107 -16.97 -15.08 -2.24
N MET A 108 -15.65 -14.88 -2.25
CA MET A 108 -14.91 -14.80 -3.52
C MET A 108 -14.81 -16.14 -4.26
N SER A 109 -14.81 -17.26 -3.54
CA SER A 109 -14.87 -18.58 -4.17
C SER A 109 -16.22 -18.89 -4.82
N SER A 110 -17.30 -18.19 -4.44
CA SER A 110 -18.62 -18.36 -5.08
C SER A 110 -18.66 -17.84 -6.52
N PHE A 111 -17.69 -17.01 -6.93
CA PHE A 111 -17.59 -16.48 -8.29
C PHE A 111 -16.57 -17.29 -9.10
N VAL A 112 -17.04 -18.31 -9.79
CA VAL A 112 -16.22 -19.16 -10.66
C VAL A 112 -16.10 -18.58 -12.07
N ASN A 113 -14.92 -18.68 -12.67
CA ASN A 113 -14.70 -18.37 -14.08
C ASN A 113 -14.65 -19.68 -14.88
N TYR A 114 -15.70 -19.94 -15.65
CA TYR A 114 -15.85 -21.18 -16.42
C TYR A 114 -14.76 -21.37 -17.48
N GLY A 115 -14.27 -20.30 -18.12
CA GLY A 115 -13.20 -20.38 -19.11
C GLY A 115 -11.86 -20.83 -18.51
N VAL A 116 -11.54 -20.38 -17.29
CA VAL A 116 -10.34 -20.82 -16.58
C VAL A 116 -10.46 -22.28 -16.12
N ILE A 117 -11.66 -22.70 -15.71
CA ILE A 117 -11.93 -24.08 -15.29
C ILE A 117 -11.79 -25.06 -16.46
N GLU A 118 -12.25 -24.67 -17.65
CA GLU A 118 -12.16 -25.51 -18.85
C GLU A 118 -10.71 -25.72 -19.29
N THR A 119 -9.86 -24.69 -19.20
CA THR A 119 -8.42 -24.81 -19.50
C THR A 119 -7.60 -25.53 -18.42
N ALA A 120 -8.15 -25.67 -17.22
CA ALA A 120 -7.49 -26.30 -16.08
C ALA A 120 -7.85 -27.78 -15.91
N LYS A 121 -8.79 -28.30 -16.70
CA LYS A 121 -9.10 -29.74 -16.84
C LYS A 121 -8.19 -30.39 -17.86
#